data_AF-A0A857KJE6-F1
#
_entry.id   AF-A0A857KJE6-F1
#
_cell.length_a   1.000
_cell.length_b   1.000
_cell.length_c   1.000
_cell.angle_alpha   90.00
_cell.angle_beta   90.00
_cell.angle_gamma   90.00
#
_symmetry.space_group_name_H-M   'P 1'
#
loop_
_entity.id
_entity.type
_entity.pdbx_description
1 polymer ?
#
loop_
_entity_poly.entity_id
_entity_poly.type
_entity_poly.pdbx_seq_one_letter_code
_entity_poly.pdbx_strand_id
1 'polypeptide(L)'
;MPRNTFVSLAAPMGIAGLLLLSACSTGDSGDTAASRPTPSTVTVTTTQDTHTQDSDNQDSGTQNDGTQNNDGQNNDGQDNDGQDNEGAQPVAPTSHTDCSTDGSAVITDAANRIAPPLSYKTDVPWVFGGNTNYNTCRTLSYASLDTQGATASSPMQLLLFHNGRFLGTGIKCNAAYQTVTKTTDTAVYVNYRYLHDGDISANPTGSVDVWFEWTGSGVTMHGTLPYLVTYGKC
;
A
#
# COMPACT_ATOMS: atom_id res chain seq x y z
N MET A 1 49.12 -5.80 -40.38
CA MET A 1 48.50 -6.11 -41.69
C MET A 1 47.93 -7.52 -41.62
N PRO A 2 46.74 -7.85 -42.17
CA PRO A 2 45.85 -7.10 -43.07
C PRO A 2 44.66 -6.47 -42.31
N ARG A 3 44.25 -5.21 -42.52
CA ARG A 3 43.43 -4.62 -43.62
C ARG A 3 42.17 -5.42 -43.93
N ASN A 4 41.12 -5.18 -43.14
CA ASN A 4 39.74 -5.48 -43.54
C ASN A 4 39.04 -4.19 -44.01
N THR A 5 38.37 -4.35 -45.14
CA THR A 5 37.89 -3.35 -46.08
C THR A 5 36.58 -2.71 -45.61
N PHE A 6 36.51 -1.38 -45.64
CA PHE A 6 35.27 -0.62 -45.57
C PHE A 6 34.47 -0.85 -46.86
N VAL A 7 33.22 -1.30 -46.73
CA VAL A 7 32.23 -1.23 -47.80
C VAL A 7 31.21 -0.16 -47.39
N SER A 8 31.32 0.99 -48.05
CA SER A 8 30.34 2.06 -48.05
C SER A 8 29.33 1.73 -49.16
N LEU A 9 28.04 1.65 -48.83
CA LEU A 9 26.97 1.60 -49.85
C LEU A 9 26.06 2.80 -49.65
N ALA A 10 26.11 3.70 -50.63
CA ALA A 10 25.23 4.84 -50.80
C ALA A 10 23.88 4.43 -51.41
N ALA A 11 22.90 5.32 -51.23
CA ALA A 11 21.46 5.21 -51.50
C ALA A 11 21.04 4.92 -52.98
N PRO A 12 19.73 4.73 -53.23
CA PRO A 12 18.97 5.89 -53.73
C PRO A 12 17.51 6.04 -53.24
N MET A 13 17.03 7.25 -53.56
CA MET A 13 15.72 7.90 -53.41
C MET A 13 14.50 7.17 -54.03
N GLY A 14 13.30 7.59 -53.57
CA GLY A 14 12.00 7.49 -54.27
C GLY A 14 10.96 6.69 -53.47
N ILE A 15 9.68 7.07 -53.32
CA ILE A 15 8.76 7.86 -54.14
C ILE A 15 7.65 8.42 -53.24
N ALA A 16 7.12 9.59 -53.65
CA ALA A 16 5.98 10.30 -53.09
C ALA A 16 4.66 9.53 -53.14
N GLY A 17 3.81 9.73 -52.14
CA GLY A 17 2.42 9.27 -52.11
C GLY A 17 1.56 10.19 -51.25
N LEU A 18 1.20 11.35 -51.81
CA LEU A 18 0.30 12.32 -51.21
C LEU A 18 -1.15 11.89 -51.50
N LEU A 19 -1.89 11.43 -50.48
CA LEU A 19 -3.35 11.24 -50.55
C LEU A 19 -4.01 12.31 -49.69
N LEU A 20 -4.55 13.32 -50.37
CA LEU A 20 -5.45 14.32 -49.80
C LEU A 20 -6.87 13.74 -49.82
N LEU A 21 -7.45 13.46 -48.64
CA LEU A 21 -8.89 13.37 -48.48
C LEU A 21 -9.36 14.60 -47.71
N SER A 22 -9.93 15.54 -48.46
CA SER A 22 -10.70 16.67 -47.96
C SER A 22 -12.12 16.21 -47.61
N ALA A 23 -12.46 16.18 -46.33
CA ALA A 23 -13.83 16.15 -45.85
C ALA A 23 -14.06 17.39 -44.98
N CYS A 24 -14.87 18.32 -45.48
CA CYS A 24 -15.38 19.46 -44.71
C CYS A 24 -16.75 19.08 -44.14
N SER A 25 -16.92 19.24 -42.82
CA SER A 25 -18.22 19.46 -42.20
C SER A 25 -18.05 20.47 -41.07
N THR A 26 -18.53 21.69 -41.34
CA THR A 26 -18.97 22.73 -40.42
C THR A 26 -19.84 22.11 -39.30
N GLY A 27 -19.83 22.47 -38.02
CA GLY A 27 -19.12 23.41 -37.16
C GLY A 27 -19.95 23.54 -35.87
N ASP A 28 -19.35 23.70 -34.68
CA ASP A 28 -19.88 24.52 -33.57
C ASP A 28 -18.80 24.69 -32.47
N SER A 29 -18.89 25.79 -31.75
CA SER A 29 -17.89 26.33 -30.81
C SER A 29 -17.98 25.66 -29.43
N GLY A 30 -16.83 25.35 -28.83
CA GLY A 30 -16.78 24.86 -27.45
C GLY A 30 -15.36 24.75 -26.89
N ASP A 31 -15.00 25.72 -26.07
CA ASP A 31 -13.93 25.79 -25.07
C ASP A 31 -12.86 24.68 -25.03
N THR A 32 -11.64 25.01 -25.49
CA THR A 32 -10.42 24.24 -25.23
C THR A 32 -9.99 24.37 -23.77
N ALA A 33 -10.49 23.47 -22.92
CA ALA A 33 -9.77 23.02 -21.73
C ALA A 33 -8.77 21.95 -22.16
N ALA A 34 -7.48 22.24 -22.02
CA ALA A 34 -6.41 21.27 -22.23
C ALA A 34 -6.65 20.04 -21.32
N SER A 35 -6.90 18.88 -21.93
CA SER A 35 -7.02 17.62 -21.20
C SER A 35 -5.70 17.28 -20.53
N ARG A 36 -5.62 17.53 -19.22
CA ARG A 36 -4.59 17.02 -18.32
C ARG A 36 -4.69 15.48 -18.32
N PRO A 37 -3.59 14.73 -18.45
CA PRO A 37 -3.65 13.28 -18.33
C PRO A 37 -4.15 12.92 -16.93
N THR A 38 -5.20 12.10 -16.89
CA THR A 38 -5.80 11.57 -15.67
C THR A 38 -4.79 10.68 -14.96
N PRO A 39 -4.50 10.88 -13.65
CA PRO A 39 -3.68 9.94 -12.91
C PRO A 39 -4.39 8.59 -12.82
N SER A 40 -3.65 7.50 -13.02
CA SER A 40 -4.15 6.14 -12.80
C SER A 40 -4.30 5.89 -11.30
N THR A 41 -5.52 5.95 -10.78
CA THR A 41 -5.84 5.59 -9.39
C THR A 41 -5.80 4.07 -9.23
N VAL A 42 -4.94 3.57 -8.34
CA VAL A 42 -4.97 2.17 -7.89
C VAL A 42 -5.76 2.12 -6.58
N THR A 43 -7.00 1.67 -6.63
CA THR A 43 -7.81 1.42 -5.42
C THR A 43 -7.50 0.04 -4.88
N VAL A 44 -6.99 -0.05 -3.66
CA VAL A 44 -6.91 -1.31 -2.91
C VAL A 44 -8.12 -1.39 -1.98
N THR A 45 -9.02 -2.34 -2.23
CA THR A 45 -10.19 -2.62 -1.40
C THR A 45 -9.81 -3.65 -0.33
N THR A 46 -9.99 -3.31 0.95
CA THR A 46 -9.77 -4.24 2.06
C THR A 46 -10.99 -5.16 2.21
N THR A 47 -10.82 -6.47 2.04
CA THR A 47 -11.82 -7.45 2.48
C THR A 47 -11.70 -7.66 3.99
N GLN A 48 -12.81 -7.50 4.70
CA GLN A 48 -12.92 -7.72 6.14
C GLN A 48 -13.32 -9.18 6.38
N ASP A 49 -12.35 -10.05 6.64
CA ASP A 49 -12.66 -11.39 7.17
C ASP A 49 -12.99 -11.28 8.65
N THR A 50 -14.19 -11.72 8.99
CA THR A 50 -14.71 -11.76 10.36
C THR A 50 -14.28 -13.09 10.97
N HIS A 51 -13.29 -13.08 11.85
CA HIS A 51 -12.92 -14.26 12.63
C HIS A 51 -13.81 -14.32 13.88
N THR A 52 -14.78 -15.23 13.86
CA THR A 52 -15.55 -15.68 15.03
C THR A 52 -14.62 -16.50 15.92
N GLN A 53 -14.44 -16.09 17.18
CA GLN A 53 -13.79 -16.90 18.20
C GLN A 53 -14.77 -17.96 18.69
N ASP A 54 -14.50 -19.22 18.38
CA ASP A 54 -15.13 -20.37 19.04
C ASP A 54 -14.20 -20.85 20.16
N SER A 55 -14.74 -20.95 21.37
CA SER A 55 -14.01 -21.33 22.59
C SER A 55 -14.29 -22.80 22.88
N ASP A 56 -13.40 -23.70 22.47
CA ASP A 56 -13.41 -25.09 22.94
C ASP A 56 -12.70 -25.19 24.30
N ASN A 57 -13.49 -25.35 25.35
CA ASN A 57 -13.03 -25.70 26.70
C ASN A 57 -13.03 -27.23 26.84
N GLN A 58 -11.85 -27.80 27.10
CA GLN A 58 -11.62 -29.24 27.17
C GLN A 58 -11.71 -29.70 28.64
N ASP A 59 -12.72 -30.51 28.96
CA ASP A 59 -12.88 -31.24 30.22
C ASP A 59 -12.73 -32.77 29.99
N SER A 60 -12.10 -33.46 30.93
CA SER A 60 -12.15 -34.93 31.06
C SER A 60 -11.79 -35.40 32.48
N GLY A 61 -12.85 -35.78 33.22
CA GLY A 61 -12.96 -37.01 34.06
C GLY A 61 -12.62 -36.89 35.56
N THR A 62 -13.28 -37.55 36.53
CA THR A 62 -14.36 -38.56 36.58
C THR A 62 -14.80 -38.78 38.05
N GLN A 63 -16.12 -38.97 38.32
CA GLN A 63 -16.84 -39.67 39.45
C GLN A 63 -16.59 -39.24 40.93
N ASN A 64 -17.54 -39.28 41.89
CA ASN A 64 -18.68 -40.19 42.11
C ASN A 64 -19.68 -39.67 43.19
N ASP A 65 -20.94 -40.13 43.09
CA ASP A 65 -21.95 -40.50 44.12
C ASP A 65 -22.46 -39.50 45.21
N GLY A 66 -23.79 -39.45 45.41
CA GLY A 66 -24.44 -38.82 46.57
C GLY A 66 -25.84 -38.22 46.38
N THR A 67 -26.87 -39.06 46.47
CA THR A 67 -28.34 -38.79 46.50
C THR A 67 -28.80 -37.79 47.60
N GLN A 68 -29.79 -36.92 47.32
CA GLN A 68 -31.13 -36.86 47.99
C GLN A 68 -31.92 -35.54 47.80
N ASN A 69 -33.22 -35.76 47.59
CA ASN A 69 -34.38 -34.87 47.40
C ASN A 69 -34.60 -33.80 48.50
N ASN A 70 -35.21 -32.65 48.17
CA ASN A 70 -36.64 -32.41 48.46
C ASN A 70 -37.17 -31.05 47.98
N ASP A 71 -38.48 -31.09 47.74
CA ASP A 71 -39.44 -30.09 47.29
C ASP A 71 -39.48 -28.77 48.07
N GLY A 72 -39.92 -27.71 47.37
CA GLY A 72 -40.26 -26.42 47.97
C GLY A 72 -40.80 -25.42 46.93
N GLN A 73 -42.06 -25.60 46.59
CA GLN A 73 -42.91 -24.86 45.64
C GLN A 73 -43.16 -23.36 45.97
N ASN A 74 -43.30 -22.56 44.89
CA ASN A 74 -44.26 -21.46 44.66
C ASN A 74 -44.05 -20.13 45.42
N ASN A 75 -44.28 -18.91 44.91
CA ASN A 75 -45.09 -18.44 43.77
C ASN A 75 -44.80 -16.94 43.48
N ASP A 76 -45.23 -16.49 42.29
CA ASP A 76 -45.73 -15.14 41.91
C ASP A 76 -44.81 -13.92 42.15
N GLY A 77 -44.40 -13.12 41.17
CA GLY A 77 -45.11 -12.62 39.99
C GLY A 77 -45.22 -11.09 40.12
N GLN A 78 -44.69 -10.34 39.17
CA GLN A 78 -45.34 -9.17 38.54
C GLN A 78 -44.36 -8.31 37.73
N ASP A 79 -44.83 -8.06 36.51
CA ASP A 79 -44.35 -7.14 35.50
C ASP A 79 -44.35 -5.68 35.96
N ASN A 80 -43.55 -4.83 35.29
CA ASN A 80 -44.00 -3.50 34.89
C ASN A 80 -43.26 -3.04 33.62
N ASP A 81 -44.09 -2.65 32.65
CA ASP A 81 -43.79 -2.04 31.37
C ASP A 81 -43.18 -0.62 31.48
N GLY A 82 -42.30 -0.31 30.51
CA GLY A 82 -42.33 0.89 29.66
C GLY A 82 -42.04 2.28 30.26
N GLN A 83 -40.95 2.93 29.80
CA GLN A 83 -40.94 4.37 29.45
C GLN A 83 -39.66 4.81 28.68
N ASP A 84 -39.77 4.78 27.36
CA ASP A 84 -39.45 5.77 26.32
C ASP A 84 -38.52 6.97 26.64
N ASN A 85 -37.33 6.94 26.00
CA ASN A 85 -36.71 7.96 25.14
C ASN A 85 -36.33 9.37 25.67
N GLU A 86 -35.02 9.63 25.91
CA GLU A 86 -34.45 10.98 25.78
C GLU A 86 -32.94 10.98 25.43
N GLY A 87 -32.58 11.59 24.29
CA GLY A 87 -31.25 12.15 24.03
C GLY A 87 -30.21 11.27 23.32
N ALA A 88 -30.27 11.17 21.99
CA ALA A 88 -29.12 10.74 21.19
C ALA A 88 -28.01 11.81 21.25
N GLN A 89 -27.10 11.65 22.22
CA GLN A 89 -25.88 12.43 22.35
C GLN A 89 -24.98 12.20 21.11
N PRO A 90 -24.30 13.24 20.59
CA PRO A 90 -23.31 13.05 19.53
C PRO A 90 -22.30 12.00 19.97
N VAL A 91 -22.13 10.95 19.17
CA VAL A 91 -21.11 9.93 19.41
C VAL A 91 -19.75 10.63 19.29
N ALA A 92 -19.14 10.96 20.42
CA ALA A 92 -17.77 11.42 20.46
C ALA A 92 -16.90 10.33 19.80
N PRO A 93 -15.87 10.70 19.01
CA PRO A 93 -14.95 9.71 18.46
C PRO A 93 -14.41 8.88 19.62
N THR A 94 -14.55 7.55 19.51
CA THR A 94 -14.01 6.60 20.47
C THR A 94 -12.55 6.94 20.72
N SER A 95 -12.23 7.36 21.93
CA SER A 95 -10.85 7.47 22.38
C SER A 95 -10.22 6.09 22.21
N HIS A 96 -9.28 5.96 21.28
CA HIS A 96 -8.43 4.78 21.22
C HIS A 96 -7.54 4.80 22.47
N THR A 97 -8.02 4.23 23.56
CA THR A 97 -7.32 4.28 24.84
C THR A 97 -6.01 3.48 24.81
N ASP A 98 -5.81 2.59 23.84
CA ASP A 98 -4.56 1.83 23.72
C ASP A 98 -4.01 1.87 22.28
N CYS A 99 -3.40 2.99 21.91
CA CYS A 99 -2.56 3.05 20.71
C CYS A 99 -1.30 2.22 20.94
N SER A 100 -1.01 1.30 20.02
CA SER A 100 0.24 0.52 20.02
C SER A 100 1.15 0.98 18.89
N THR A 101 2.42 1.18 19.21
CA THR A 101 3.51 1.38 18.25
C THR A 101 4.33 0.11 18.04
N ASP A 102 4.00 -1.00 18.70
CA ASP A 102 4.65 -2.29 18.45
C ASP A 102 4.12 -2.89 17.14
N GLY A 103 4.82 -2.59 16.04
CA GLY A 103 4.50 -3.05 14.70
C GLY A 103 5.36 -4.21 14.21
N SER A 104 6.32 -4.69 14.99
CA SER A 104 7.37 -5.60 14.52
C SER A 104 6.80 -6.87 13.86
N ALA A 105 5.85 -7.51 14.53
CA ALA A 105 5.21 -8.74 14.05
C ALA A 105 4.36 -8.50 12.79
N VAL A 106 3.51 -7.46 12.79
CA VAL A 106 2.63 -7.18 11.63
C VAL A 106 3.41 -6.67 10.41
N ILE A 107 4.49 -5.93 10.61
CA ILE A 107 5.39 -5.50 9.53
C ILE A 107 6.10 -6.72 8.92
N THR A 108 6.57 -7.65 9.76
CA THR A 108 7.21 -8.88 9.29
C THR A 108 6.24 -9.78 8.54
N ASP A 109 5.03 -9.95 9.05
CA ASP A 109 3.97 -10.70 8.38
C ASP A 109 3.57 -10.05 7.05
N ALA A 110 3.40 -8.72 7.01
CA ALA A 110 3.15 -7.99 5.76
C ALA A 110 4.30 -8.14 4.74
N ALA A 111 5.55 -8.11 5.19
CA ALA A 111 6.72 -8.32 4.34
C ALA A 111 6.73 -9.71 3.68
N ASN A 112 6.22 -10.74 4.37
CA ASN A 112 6.09 -12.10 3.85
C ASN A 112 4.94 -12.29 2.85
N ARG A 113 4.01 -11.33 2.75
CA ARG A 113 2.86 -11.37 1.85
C ARG A 113 3.09 -10.68 0.50
N ILE A 114 4.19 -9.93 0.37
CA ILE A 114 4.54 -9.20 -0.86
C ILE A 114 5.57 -9.98 -1.68
N ALA A 115 5.71 -9.63 -2.96
CA ALA A 115 6.72 -10.23 -3.83
C ALA A 115 8.13 -10.05 -3.25
N PRO A 116 9.05 -11.02 -3.45
CA PRO A 116 10.40 -10.93 -2.92
C PRO A 116 11.16 -9.71 -3.49
N PRO A 117 12.19 -9.20 -2.79
CA PRO A 117 12.97 -8.06 -3.23
C PRO A 117 13.59 -8.25 -4.62
N LEU A 118 14.12 -9.45 -4.87
CA LEU A 118 14.79 -9.82 -6.11
C LEU A 118 14.02 -10.94 -6.79
N SER A 119 13.43 -10.66 -7.96
CA SER A 119 12.65 -11.65 -8.72
C SER A 119 13.46 -12.86 -9.18
N TYR A 120 14.78 -12.70 -9.32
CA TYR A 120 15.71 -13.75 -9.76
C TYR A 120 16.38 -14.50 -8.60
N LYS A 121 16.16 -14.08 -7.35
CA LYS A 121 16.83 -14.62 -6.17
C LYS A 121 15.88 -14.60 -4.96
N THR A 122 15.11 -15.67 -4.81
CA THR A 122 14.00 -15.77 -3.85
C THR A 122 14.43 -16.12 -2.42
N ASP A 123 15.69 -16.51 -2.22
CA ASP A 123 16.28 -16.77 -0.90
C ASP A 123 16.75 -15.50 -0.17
N VAL A 124 16.61 -14.32 -0.80
CA VAL A 124 16.88 -13.02 -0.16
C VAL A 124 15.55 -12.42 0.27
N PRO A 125 15.21 -12.44 1.58
CA PRO A 125 13.96 -11.88 2.06
C PRO A 125 14.03 -10.35 2.19
N TRP A 126 12.85 -9.76 2.35
CA TRP A 126 12.73 -8.45 2.96
C TRP A 126 13.13 -8.50 4.44
N VAL A 127 13.72 -7.42 4.94
CA VAL A 127 14.00 -7.23 6.36
C VAL A 127 13.47 -5.87 6.81
N PHE A 128 12.94 -5.81 8.02
CA PHE A 128 12.50 -4.56 8.62
C PHE A 128 13.65 -3.95 9.45
N GLY A 129 14.20 -2.84 8.95
CA GLY A 129 15.33 -2.13 9.56
C GLY A 129 14.98 -1.11 10.66
N GLY A 130 13.69 -1.03 11.06
CA GLY A 130 13.24 -0.13 12.14
C GLY A 130 12.74 1.25 11.68
N ASN A 131 12.86 1.60 10.39
CA ASN A 131 12.33 2.87 9.88
C ASN A 131 10.81 2.79 9.68
N THR A 132 10.04 3.34 10.63
CA THR A 132 8.58 3.26 10.64
C THR A 132 7.98 4.39 11.49
N ASN A 133 6.70 4.68 11.24
CA ASN A 133 5.84 5.40 12.19
C ASN A 133 4.58 4.59 12.54
N TYR A 134 4.65 3.25 12.41
CA TYR A 134 3.55 2.32 12.67
C TYR A 134 2.86 2.65 13.99
N ASN A 135 1.54 2.77 13.92
CA ASN A 135 0.71 3.03 15.08
C ASN A 135 -0.73 2.58 14.78
N THR A 136 -1.35 1.85 15.71
CA THR A 136 -2.74 1.35 15.55
C THR A 136 -3.81 2.45 15.55
N CYS A 137 -3.46 3.68 15.93
CA CYS A 137 -4.34 4.85 15.94
C CYS A 137 -4.07 5.87 14.84
N ARG A 138 -3.02 5.68 14.03
CA ARG A 138 -2.73 6.62 12.95
C ARG A 138 -3.57 6.31 11.73
N THR A 139 -4.15 7.36 11.14
CA THR A 139 -4.90 7.25 9.90
C THR A 139 -4.02 6.68 8.78
N LEU A 140 -2.78 7.12 8.65
CA LEU A 140 -1.82 6.49 7.76
C LEU A 140 -0.47 6.36 8.46
N SER A 141 0.06 5.15 8.48
CA SER A 141 1.41 4.85 8.92
C SER A 141 2.16 4.01 7.88
N TYR A 142 3.48 3.95 8.01
CA TYR A 142 4.36 3.24 7.08
C TYR A 142 5.39 2.40 7.82
N ALA A 143 5.97 1.43 7.12
CA ALA A 143 7.25 0.83 7.47
C ALA A 143 8.10 0.67 6.21
N SER A 144 9.38 1.02 6.29
CA SER A 144 10.34 0.77 5.21
C SER A 144 10.97 -0.61 5.37
N LEU A 145 11.03 -1.35 4.26
CA LEU A 145 11.72 -2.63 4.15
C LEU A 145 12.97 -2.46 3.33
N ASP A 146 14.02 -3.15 3.77
CA ASP A 146 15.29 -3.29 3.06
C ASP A 146 15.43 -4.72 2.53
N THR A 147 16.19 -4.88 1.45
CA THR A 147 16.63 -6.22 1.03
C THR A 147 17.62 -6.77 2.07
N GLN A 148 17.57 -8.06 2.43
CA GLN A 148 18.58 -8.64 3.31
C GLN A 148 19.99 -8.46 2.72
N GLY A 149 20.92 -7.91 3.51
CA GLY A 149 22.28 -7.59 3.03
C GLY A 149 22.32 -6.39 2.07
N ALA A 150 21.31 -5.53 2.09
CA ALA A 150 21.18 -4.38 1.21
C ALA A 150 22.37 -3.41 1.26
N THR A 151 22.58 -2.76 0.12
CA THR A 151 23.21 -1.44 0.02
C THR A 151 22.14 -0.44 -0.44
N ALA A 152 22.45 0.86 -0.51
CA ALA A 152 21.46 1.86 -0.94
C ALA A 152 20.89 1.62 -2.35
N SER A 153 21.65 0.93 -3.22
CA SER A 153 21.21 0.57 -4.58
C SER A 153 20.36 -0.71 -4.63
N SER A 154 20.22 -1.42 -3.50
CA SER A 154 19.35 -2.59 -3.41
C SER A 154 17.89 -2.15 -3.41
N PRO A 155 16.97 -3.02 -3.85
CA PRO A 155 15.56 -2.72 -3.78
C PRO A 155 15.11 -2.50 -2.33
N MET A 156 14.17 -1.57 -2.17
CA MET A 156 13.49 -1.22 -0.94
C MET A 156 11.98 -1.29 -1.18
N GLN A 157 11.20 -1.36 -0.11
CA GLN A 157 9.74 -1.22 -0.17
C GLN A 157 9.20 -0.32 0.94
N LEU A 158 8.08 0.32 0.67
CA LEU A 158 7.28 1.07 1.65
C LEU A 158 5.97 0.31 1.88
N LEU A 159 5.81 -0.28 3.06
CA LEU A 159 4.53 -0.79 3.50
C LEU A 159 3.67 0.35 4.02
N LEU A 160 2.37 0.33 3.73
CA LEU A 160 1.39 1.29 4.22
C LEU A 160 0.36 0.61 5.10
N PHE A 161 -0.06 1.29 6.17
CA PHE A 161 -1.02 0.79 7.15
C PHE A 161 -2.04 1.86 7.50
N HIS A 162 -3.30 1.45 7.71
CA HIS A 162 -4.36 2.29 8.26
C HIS A 162 -4.84 1.68 9.57
N ASN A 163 -4.75 2.42 10.68
CA ASN A 163 -5.11 1.95 12.01
C ASN A 163 -4.50 0.57 12.34
N GLY A 164 -3.19 0.42 12.06
CA GLY A 164 -2.43 -0.81 12.27
C GLY A 164 -2.66 -1.93 11.25
N ARG A 165 -3.63 -1.78 10.33
CA ARG A 165 -3.93 -2.81 9.31
C ARG A 165 -3.11 -2.57 8.05
N PHE A 166 -2.44 -3.62 7.57
CA PHE A 166 -1.67 -3.56 6.33
C PHE A 166 -2.59 -3.31 5.12
N LEU A 167 -2.25 -2.28 4.33
CA LEU A 167 -2.96 -1.90 3.11
C LEU A 167 -2.29 -2.42 1.84
N GLY A 168 -0.97 -2.57 1.88
CA GLY A 168 -0.17 -2.87 0.70
C GLY A 168 1.11 -2.06 0.64
N THR A 169 1.74 -2.09 -0.53
CA THR A 169 2.95 -1.31 -0.82
C THR A 169 2.61 0.07 -1.36
N GLY A 170 3.49 1.06 -1.14
CA GLY A 170 3.34 2.39 -1.71
C GLY A 170 3.36 2.36 -3.24
N ILE A 171 4.30 1.61 -3.81
CA ILE A 171 4.34 1.31 -5.25
C ILE A 171 4.44 -0.19 -5.49
N LYS A 172 3.96 -0.67 -6.63
CA LYS A 172 3.90 -2.11 -6.95
C LYS A 172 5.27 -2.74 -7.21
N CYS A 173 6.18 -1.97 -7.79
CA CYS A 173 7.54 -2.39 -8.11
C CYS A 173 8.47 -2.19 -6.91
N ASN A 174 9.64 -2.85 -6.93
CA ASN A 174 10.68 -2.60 -5.93
C ASN A 174 11.62 -1.52 -6.46
N ALA A 175 11.87 -0.48 -5.67
CA ALA A 175 12.70 0.66 -6.06
C ALA A 175 13.90 0.82 -5.12
N ALA A 176 15.02 1.29 -5.64
CA ALA A 176 16.20 1.61 -4.85
C ALA A 176 16.18 3.08 -4.39
N TYR A 177 17.10 3.44 -3.48
CA TYR A 177 17.30 4.82 -3.01
C TYR A 177 16.03 5.54 -2.55
N GLN A 178 15.12 4.79 -1.91
CA GLN A 178 13.89 5.32 -1.36
C GLN A 178 14.13 5.94 0.01
N THR A 179 13.56 7.10 0.30
CA THR A 179 13.64 7.72 1.63
C THR A 179 12.32 8.39 1.98
N VAL A 180 11.77 8.05 3.15
CA VAL A 180 10.63 8.81 3.72
C VAL A 180 11.16 10.13 4.25
N THR A 181 10.65 11.25 3.74
CA THR A 181 11.14 12.59 4.05
C THR A 181 10.27 13.30 5.08
N LYS A 182 8.97 12.99 5.11
CA LYS A 182 7.99 13.61 6.00
C LYS A 182 6.78 12.70 6.18
N THR A 183 6.12 12.81 7.34
CA THR A 183 4.79 12.24 7.54
C THR A 183 3.84 13.26 8.16
N THR A 184 2.55 13.06 7.91
CA THR A 184 1.42 13.70 8.60
C THR A 184 0.52 12.60 9.16
N ASP A 185 -0.67 12.92 9.67
CA ASP A 185 -1.60 11.87 10.08
C ASP A 185 -2.16 11.06 8.90
N THR A 186 -2.44 11.73 7.78
CA THR A 186 -3.07 11.10 6.60
C THR A 186 -2.13 10.88 5.42
N ALA A 187 -0.89 11.38 5.48
CA ALA A 187 0.03 11.30 4.34
C ALA A 187 1.48 10.94 4.70
N VAL A 188 2.14 10.19 3.81
CA VAL A 188 3.56 9.79 3.88
C VAL A 188 4.27 10.31 2.62
N TYR A 189 5.30 11.13 2.80
CA TYR A 189 6.07 11.75 1.73
C TYR A 189 7.37 10.98 1.52
N VAL A 190 7.68 10.68 0.26
CA VAL A 190 8.79 9.81 -0.12
C VAL A 190 9.57 10.46 -1.25
N ASN A 191 10.88 10.54 -1.07
CA ASN A 191 11.82 10.85 -2.13
C ASN A 191 12.33 9.55 -2.75
N TYR A 192 12.30 9.48 -4.08
CA TYR A 192 12.95 8.43 -4.86
C TYR A 192 14.11 9.06 -5.63
N ARG A 193 15.32 8.59 -5.34
CA ARG A 193 16.48 8.93 -6.18
C ARG A 193 16.70 7.88 -7.25
N TYR A 194 17.29 8.30 -8.37
CA TYR A 194 17.56 7.44 -9.50
C TYR A 194 18.82 7.90 -10.23
N LEU A 195 19.42 6.98 -10.97
CA LEU A 195 20.65 7.22 -11.72
C LEU A 195 20.31 7.78 -13.10
N HIS A 196 21.01 8.82 -13.51
CA HIS A 196 21.15 9.20 -14.90
C HIS A 196 22.32 8.46 -15.56
N ASP A 197 22.41 8.54 -16.89
CA ASP A 197 23.56 8.03 -17.63
C ASP A 197 24.84 8.72 -17.14
N GLY A 198 25.82 7.90 -16.73
CA GLY A 198 27.10 8.38 -16.20
C GLY A 198 27.15 8.57 -14.68
N ASP A 199 26.02 8.46 -13.97
CA ASP A 199 26.04 8.44 -12.50
C ASP A 199 26.72 7.17 -11.99
N ILE A 200 27.45 7.32 -10.88
CA ILE A 200 27.90 6.17 -10.08
C ILE A 200 26.81 5.78 -9.09
N SER A 201 26.72 4.49 -8.76
CA SER A 201 25.70 3.97 -7.83
C SER A 201 25.73 4.63 -6.45
N ALA A 202 26.91 5.09 -6.00
CA ALA A 202 27.06 5.79 -4.72
C ALA A 202 26.52 7.23 -4.73
N ASN A 203 26.26 7.83 -5.91
CA ASN A 203 25.80 9.20 -6.02
C ASN A 203 24.75 9.40 -7.15
N PRO A 204 23.50 8.93 -6.97
CA PRO A 204 22.43 9.21 -7.92
C PRO A 204 22.08 10.70 -7.96
N THR A 205 22.02 11.29 -9.16
CA THR A 205 21.71 12.73 -9.32
C THR A 205 20.23 12.98 -9.59
N GLY A 206 19.48 11.98 -10.05
CA GLY A 206 18.03 12.06 -10.23
C GLY A 206 17.29 12.00 -8.89
N SER A 207 16.20 12.74 -8.79
CA SER A 207 15.34 12.77 -7.62
C SER A 207 13.91 13.14 -7.99
N VAL A 208 12.93 12.54 -7.31
CA VAL A 208 11.51 12.89 -7.40
C VAL A 208 10.84 12.72 -6.05
N ASP A 209 10.00 13.68 -5.67
CA ASP A 209 9.15 13.58 -4.49
C ASP A 209 7.74 13.17 -4.88
N VAL A 210 7.19 12.23 -4.13
CA VAL A 210 5.80 11.76 -4.22
C VAL A 210 5.25 11.64 -2.81
N TRP A 211 3.92 11.58 -2.68
CA TRP A 211 3.30 11.28 -1.40
C TRP A 211 2.10 10.36 -1.54
N PHE A 212 1.87 9.58 -0.50
CA PHE A 212 0.75 8.67 -0.36
C PHE A 212 -0.21 9.27 0.64
N GLU A 213 -1.46 9.49 0.26
CA GLU A 213 -2.49 10.14 1.07
C GLU A 213 -3.69 9.21 1.26
N TRP A 214 -4.14 9.09 2.50
CA TRP A 214 -5.41 8.44 2.84
C TRP A 214 -6.58 9.35 2.51
N THR A 215 -7.49 8.85 1.67
CA THR A 215 -8.63 9.61 1.12
C THR A 215 -9.97 9.28 1.81
N GLY A 216 -9.93 8.53 2.92
CA GLY A 216 -11.12 8.05 3.63
C GLY A 216 -11.49 6.60 3.29
N SER A 217 -11.25 6.16 2.06
CA SER A 217 -11.54 4.77 1.61
C SER A 217 -10.31 3.99 1.15
N GLY A 218 -9.16 4.65 1.00
CA GLY A 218 -7.94 4.05 0.48
C GLY A 218 -6.81 5.06 0.33
N VAL A 219 -5.67 4.59 -0.16
CA VAL A 219 -4.49 5.42 -0.40
C VAL A 219 -4.46 5.86 -1.86
N THR A 220 -4.23 7.15 -2.09
CA THR A 220 -3.89 7.71 -3.40
C THR A 220 -2.44 8.17 -3.40
N MET A 221 -1.70 7.80 -4.44
CA MET A 221 -0.38 8.35 -4.70
C MET A 221 -0.51 9.65 -5.48
N HIS A 222 0.23 10.66 -5.05
CA HIS A 222 0.35 11.94 -5.73
C HIS A 222 1.78 12.14 -6.24
N GLY A 223 1.89 12.77 -7.41
CA GLY A 223 3.12 12.84 -8.17
C GLY A 223 3.19 11.75 -9.25
N THR A 224 4.33 11.66 -9.94
CA THR A 224 4.53 10.65 -10.98
C THR A 224 5.98 10.20 -10.93
N LEU A 225 6.19 8.89 -10.93
CA LEU A 225 7.54 8.34 -10.97
C LEU A 225 8.06 8.31 -12.42
N PRO A 226 9.30 8.75 -12.65
CA PRO A 226 9.92 8.65 -13.96
C PRO A 226 10.26 7.19 -14.28
N TYR A 227 10.43 6.90 -15.56
CA TYR A 227 10.85 5.58 -16.03
C TYR A 227 12.14 5.09 -15.34
N LEU A 228 13.07 5.98 -14.99
CA LEU A 228 14.32 5.61 -14.33
C LEU A 228 14.15 5.11 -12.89
N VAL A 229 12.98 5.34 -12.26
CA VAL A 229 12.62 4.70 -10.98
C VAL A 229 11.90 3.38 -11.24
N THR A 230 10.99 3.35 -12.21
CA THR A 230 10.03 2.25 -12.38
C THR A 230 10.52 1.13 -13.30
N TYR A 231 11.39 1.46 -14.25
CA TYR A 231 11.77 0.66 -15.41
C TYR A 231 10.57 0.03 -16.15
N GLY A 232 9.41 0.70 -16.08
CA GLY A 232 8.14 0.19 -16.63
C GLY A 232 7.57 -1.03 -15.92
N LYS A 233 7.91 -1.24 -14.64
CA LYS A 233 7.49 -2.39 -13.82
C LYS A 233 6.47 -2.04 -12.74
N CYS A 234 6.13 -0.76 -12.61
CA CYS A 234 5.01 -0.27 -11.83
C CYS A 234 3.87 0.08 -12.82
#